data_AF-A0A382YFU2-F1
#
_entry.id   AF-A0A382YFU2-F1
#
_cell.length_a   1.000
_cell.length_b   1.000
_cell.length_c   1.000
_cell.angle_alpha   90.00
_cell.angle_beta   90.00
_cell.angle_gamma   90.00
#
_symmetry.space_group_name_H-M   'P 1'
#
loop_
_entity.id
_entity.type
_entity.pdbx_description
1 polymer ?
#
loop_
_entity_poly.entity_id
_entity_poly.type
_entity_poly.pdbx_seq_one_letter_code
_entity_poly.pdbx_strand_id
1 'polypeptide(L)'
;STAFPSGYEMIGIDQLIEQDLLASESGFSSMEWLLMGLLILLLLGLGGVFFLVSRSSKTEESSGHPLQGSLEKVASAIEGMAPEESDTGEDFGPADVMDEASSEVEDEEKVDYFGFIRRLPLNKQVALIQKIPPQYQAMVFTQMNSEDISQMLQQLPKLDALAAVLSLKEVEASPSQLEQLSEKLKDASAKLPVDFDGMGRIGEISGQLDSKTWDQILESHDGLATRNPELAGKAKKSLNEIRSRSISFDNLHQRDDVNVEMIS
;
A
#
# COMPACT_ATOMS: atom_id res chain seq x y z
N SER A 1 16.92 1.18 50.41
CA SER A 1 17.52 2.06 49.40
C SER A 1 18.76 1.41 48.84
N THR A 2 18.63 0.76 47.68
CA THR A 2 19.72 0.18 46.91
C THR A 2 20.04 1.17 45.79
N ALA A 3 21.15 1.89 45.94
CA ALA A 3 21.67 2.78 44.91
C ALA A 3 22.35 1.96 43.81
N PHE A 4 22.05 2.29 42.55
CA PHE A 4 22.67 1.67 41.39
C PHE A 4 24.15 2.09 41.27
N PRO A 5 25.03 1.22 40.73
CA PRO A 5 26.45 1.52 40.57
C PRO A 5 26.70 2.62 39.50
N SER A 6 27.70 3.47 39.75
CA SER A 6 28.09 4.60 38.90
C SER A 6 28.63 4.11 37.55
N GLY A 7 27.91 4.45 36.48
CA GLY A 7 28.23 4.05 35.10
C GLY A 7 27.01 3.92 34.20
N TYR A 8 25.80 3.85 34.78
CA TYR A 8 24.53 3.99 34.07
C TYR A 8 23.92 5.35 34.38
N GLU A 9 24.48 6.41 33.81
CA GLU A 9 23.70 7.64 33.65
C GLU A 9 22.59 7.31 32.64
N MET A 10 21.33 7.38 33.08
CA MET A 10 20.22 7.36 32.15
C MET A 10 20.38 8.59 31.24
N ILE A 11 20.83 8.37 30.01
CA ILE A 11 20.76 9.39 28.96
C ILE A 11 19.29 9.80 28.90
N GLY A 12 19.04 11.04 29.31
CA GLY A 12 17.70 11.60 29.39
C GLY A 12 17.03 11.48 28.03
N ILE A 13 16.02 10.63 27.96
CA ILE A 13 15.04 10.59 26.86
C ILE A 13 14.46 11.98 26.54
N ASP A 14 14.49 12.90 27.51
CA ASP A 14 14.07 14.29 27.33
C ASP A 14 14.99 15.09 26.37
N GLN A 15 16.28 14.74 26.22
CA GLN A 15 17.18 15.43 25.28
C GLN A 15 17.08 14.90 23.84
N LEU A 16 16.59 13.66 23.65
CA LEU A 16 16.37 13.08 22.32
C LEU A 16 15.10 13.62 21.67
N ILE A 17 14.10 14.03 22.47
CA ILE A 17 12.85 14.61 21.95
C ILE A 17 13.08 16.05 21.45
N GLU A 18 13.90 16.86 22.14
CA GLU A 18 14.15 18.25 21.71
C GLU A 18 15.04 18.35 20.46
N GLN A 19 16.00 17.42 20.26
CA GLN A 19 16.85 17.47 19.07
C GLN A 19 16.12 17.01 17.79
N ASP A 20 15.16 16.10 17.89
CA ASP A 20 14.39 15.64 16.72
C ASP A 20 13.28 16.63 16.32
N LEU A 21 12.78 17.44 17.28
CA LEU A 21 11.84 18.52 17.01
C LEU A 21 12.48 19.75 16.35
N LEU A 22 13.77 19.99 16.55
CA LEU A 22 14.50 21.11 15.95
C LEU A 22 15.25 20.74 14.65
N ALA A 23 15.32 19.46 14.30
CA ALA A 23 15.90 18.99 13.03
C ALA A 23 14.88 18.91 11.86
N SER A 24 13.59 19.11 12.13
CA SER A 24 12.56 19.22 11.08
C SER A 24 12.50 20.66 10.52
N GLU A 25 13.62 21.16 10.03
CA GLU A 25 13.61 22.25 9.05
C GLU A 25 13.52 21.66 7.63
N SER A 26 12.47 20.89 7.36
CA SER A 26 12.03 20.64 5.99
C SER A 26 10.96 21.67 5.66
N GLY A 27 11.39 22.91 5.39
CA GLY A 27 10.55 23.86 4.69
C GLY A 27 10.05 23.20 3.41
N PHE A 28 8.75 23.32 3.15
CA PHE A 28 8.08 22.78 1.96
C PHE A 28 8.96 22.91 0.72
N SER A 29 9.21 21.80 0.04
CA SER A 29 10.06 21.77 -1.15
C SER A 29 9.48 22.70 -2.23
N SER A 30 10.34 23.32 -3.05
CA SER A 30 9.91 24.16 -4.18
C SER A 30 8.92 23.43 -5.12
N MET A 31 9.01 22.10 -5.19
CA MET A 31 8.08 21.26 -5.93
C MET A 31 6.68 21.19 -5.29
N GLU A 32 6.60 21.17 -3.96
CA GLU A 32 5.35 21.11 -3.21
C GLU A 32 4.61 22.44 -3.27
N TRP A 33 5.32 23.57 -3.24
CA TRP A 33 4.74 24.90 -3.48
C TRP A 33 4.15 25.03 -4.88
N LEU A 34 4.82 24.47 -5.89
CA LEU A 34 4.33 24.45 -7.27
C LEU A 34 3.04 23.61 -7.38
N LEU A 35 3.02 22.44 -6.75
CA LEU A 35 1.85 21.56 -6.71
C LEU A 35 0.66 22.21 -5.98
N MET A 36 0.90 22.87 -4.84
CA MET A 36 -0.15 23.59 -4.11
C MET A 36 -0.69 24.78 -4.91
N GLY A 37 0.18 25.52 -5.62
CA GLY A 37 -0.25 26.60 -6.51
C GLY A 37 -1.13 26.10 -7.66
N LEU A 38 -0.76 24.97 -8.27
CA LEU A 38 -1.54 24.35 -9.34
C LEU A 38 -2.89 23.82 -8.83
N LEU A 39 -2.91 23.22 -7.63
CA LEU A 39 -4.13 22.73 -6.99
C LEU A 39 -5.11 23.88 -6.71
N ILE A 40 -4.62 24.99 -6.16
CA ILE A 40 -5.45 26.18 -5.88
C ILE A 40 -6.01 26.76 -7.19
N LEU A 41 -5.20 26.82 -8.25
CA LEU A 41 -5.63 27.32 -9.56
C LEU A 41 -6.70 26.40 -10.20
N LEU A 42 -6.55 25.08 -10.05
CA LEU A 42 -7.52 24.10 -10.53
C LEU A 42 -8.86 24.21 -9.78
N LEU A 43 -8.81 24.38 -8.45
CA LEU A 43 -10.00 24.58 -7.63
C LEU A 43 -10.72 25.90 -7.94
N LEU A 44 -9.97 26.99 -8.16
CA LEU A 44 -10.53 28.28 -8.61
C LEU A 44 -11.17 28.17 -10.00
N GLY A 45 -10.55 27.42 -10.93
CA GLY A 45 -11.10 27.16 -12.26
C GLY A 45 -12.43 26.40 -12.20
N LEU A 46 -12.49 25.32 -11.42
CA LEU A 46 -13.71 24.54 -11.20
C LEU A 46 -14.80 25.37 -10.51
N GLY A 47 -14.44 26.16 -9.48
CA GLY A 47 -15.38 27.06 -8.80
C GLY A 47 -15.93 28.15 -9.73
N GLY A 48 -15.09 28.72 -10.61
CA GLY A 48 -15.50 29.72 -11.59
C GLY A 48 -16.48 29.16 -12.64
N VAL A 49 -16.25 27.93 -13.12
CA VAL A 49 -17.17 27.23 -14.03
C VAL A 49 -18.51 26.95 -13.35
N PHE A 50 -18.48 26.49 -12.09
CA PHE A 50 -19.70 26.21 -11.33
C PHE A 50 -20.52 27.49 -11.06
N PHE A 51 -19.85 28.61 -10.81
CA PHE A 51 -20.50 29.92 -10.63
C PHE A 51 -21.09 30.47 -11.94
N LEU A 52 -20.42 30.27 -13.08
CA LEU A 52 -20.95 30.63 -14.41
C LEU A 52 -22.16 29.79 -14.81
N VAL A 53 -22.12 28.47 -14.57
CA VAL A 53 -23.26 27.57 -14.79
C VAL A 53 -24.43 27.91 -13.85
N SER A 54 -24.14 28.26 -12.60
CA SER A 54 -25.17 28.66 -11.63
C SER A 54 -25.82 30.02 -11.94
N ARG A 55 -25.11 30.92 -12.64
CA ARG A 55 -25.71 32.18 -13.13
C ARG A 55 -26.53 31.99 -14.41
N SER A 56 -26.22 30.99 -15.23
CA SER A 56 -26.90 30.76 -16.51
C SER A 56 -28.25 30.03 -16.37
N SER A 57 -28.60 29.51 -15.20
CA SER A 57 -29.85 28.76 -14.99
C SER A 57 -31.04 29.62 -14.55
N LYS A 58 -30.93 30.95 -14.61
CA LYS A 58 -32.05 31.84 -14.27
C LYS A 58 -32.53 32.66 -15.46
N THR A 59 -33.21 32.00 -16.40
CA THR A 59 -34.36 32.55 -17.13
C THR A 59 -35.08 31.48 -17.96
N GLU A 60 -36.39 31.42 -17.73
CA GLU A 60 -37.52 31.00 -18.59
C GLU A 60 -37.94 29.52 -18.72
N GLU A 61 -39.26 29.36 -18.51
CA GLU A 61 -40.11 28.19 -18.62
C GLU A 61 -40.25 27.64 -20.05
N SER A 62 -40.84 26.44 -20.11
CA SER A 62 -41.57 25.85 -21.24
C SER A 62 -40.73 25.13 -22.32
N SER A 63 -40.53 23.83 -22.10
CA SER A 63 -41.00 22.80 -23.05
C SER A 63 -40.88 21.41 -22.43
N GLY A 64 -41.99 20.66 -22.48
CA GLY A 64 -42.13 19.37 -21.82
C GLY A 64 -41.24 18.27 -22.41
N HIS A 65 -40.72 17.43 -21.52
CA HIS A 65 -40.08 16.16 -21.87
C HIS A 65 -40.94 15.00 -21.33
N PRO A 66 -41.26 13.96 -22.14
CA PRO A 66 -42.39 13.07 -21.90
C PRO A 66 -42.02 11.86 -21.01
N LEU A 67 -41.48 12.10 -19.81
CA LEU A 67 -41.25 11.02 -18.83
C LEU A 67 -41.55 11.39 -17.37
N GLN A 68 -41.98 12.63 -17.08
CA GLN A 68 -42.40 13.04 -15.72
C GLN A 68 -43.69 12.35 -15.25
N GLY A 69 -44.63 12.06 -16.17
CA GLY A 69 -45.89 11.39 -15.82
C GLY A 69 -45.74 9.92 -15.36
N SER A 70 -44.57 9.32 -15.55
CA SER A 70 -44.31 7.92 -15.19
C SER A 70 -43.76 7.75 -13.78
N LEU A 71 -43.13 8.79 -13.21
CA LEU A 71 -42.55 8.75 -11.85
C LEU A 71 -43.54 9.21 -10.78
N GLU A 72 -44.49 10.08 -11.12
CA GLU A 72 -45.55 10.54 -10.21
C GLU A 72 -46.56 9.41 -9.88
N LYS A 73 -46.79 8.50 -10.83
CA LYS A 73 -47.60 7.29 -10.62
C LYS A 73 -46.93 6.25 -9.72
N VAL A 74 -45.60 6.22 -9.66
CA VAL A 74 -44.84 5.27 -8.81
C VAL A 74 -44.71 5.82 -7.39
N ALA A 75 -44.55 7.13 -7.22
CA ALA A 75 -44.57 7.78 -5.90
C ALA A 75 -45.93 7.62 -5.20
N SER A 76 -47.04 7.81 -5.94
CA SER A 76 -48.40 7.65 -5.39
C SER A 76 -48.80 6.20 -5.08
N ALA A 77 -48.05 5.20 -5.53
CA ALA A 77 -48.32 3.77 -5.25
C ALA A 77 -47.57 3.27 -4.00
N ILE A 78 -46.51 3.95 -3.56
CA ILE A 78 -45.70 3.56 -2.40
C ILE A 78 -46.21 4.26 -1.12
N GLU A 79 -46.88 5.40 -1.22
CA GLU A 79 -47.46 6.14 -0.07
C GLU A 79 -48.80 5.56 0.42
N GLY A 80 -49.41 4.61 -0.30
CA GLY A 80 -50.67 3.95 0.07
C GLY A 80 -50.54 2.70 0.95
N MET A 81 -49.33 2.33 1.36
CA MET A 81 -49.06 1.15 2.22
C MET A 81 -48.29 1.56 3.46
N ALA A 82 -48.90 2.42 4.28
CA ALA A 82 -48.60 2.47 5.70
C ALA A 82 -49.49 1.43 6.41
N PRO A 83 -48.94 0.40 7.07
CA PRO A 83 -49.76 -0.50 7.87
C PRO A 83 -50.14 0.22 9.18
N GLU A 84 -51.45 0.44 9.35
CA GLU A 84 -52.03 0.92 10.61
C GLU A 84 -51.79 -0.08 11.75
N GLU A 85 -51.60 0.47 12.94
CA GLU A 85 -51.55 -0.25 14.21
C GLU A 85 -52.79 -1.14 14.40
N SER A 86 -52.57 -2.39 14.82
CA SER A 86 -53.62 -3.17 15.50
C SER A 86 -53.03 -3.76 16.77
N ASP A 87 -53.56 -3.26 17.87
CA ASP A 87 -53.34 -3.70 19.24
C ASP A 87 -54.19 -4.95 19.51
N THR A 88 -53.56 -6.11 19.71
CA THR A 88 -54.15 -7.24 20.45
C THR A 88 -53.05 -8.17 21.00
N GLY A 89 -52.73 -7.98 22.28
CA GLY A 89 -52.66 -9.01 23.33
C GLY A 89 -51.92 -10.34 23.13
N GLU A 90 -50.97 -10.57 24.04
CA GLU A 90 -50.66 -11.85 24.73
C GLU A 90 -49.83 -12.90 23.97
N ASP A 91 -48.52 -12.95 24.25
CA ASP A 91 -47.90 -13.92 25.19
C ASP A 91 -46.38 -14.01 24.90
N PHE A 92 -45.55 -13.71 25.90
CA PHE A 92 -44.10 -13.84 25.84
C PHE A 92 -43.70 -15.20 26.44
N GLY A 93 -43.24 -16.12 25.59
CA GLY A 93 -42.61 -17.40 25.96
C GLY A 93 -41.45 -17.72 25.01
N PRO A 94 -40.40 -18.44 25.46
CA PRO A 94 -39.02 -18.02 25.23
C PRO A 94 -38.37 -18.60 23.97
N ALA A 95 -37.62 -17.74 23.28
CA ALA A 95 -36.39 -18.00 22.53
C ALA A 95 -36.22 -19.42 21.94
N ASP A 96 -36.80 -19.67 20.78
CA ASP A 96 -36.31 -20.70 19.87
C ASP A 96 -35.55 -20.04 18.71
N VAL A 97 -34.26 -20.37 18.68
CA VAL A 97 -33.30 -20.21 17.59
C VAL A 97 -33.91 -20.44 16.21
N MET A 98 -34.03 -19.39 15.40
CA MET A 98 -34.17 -19.54 13.95
C MET A 98 -32.81 -19.29 13.30
N ASP A 99 -32.15 -20.41 13.08
CA ASP A 99 -31.17 -20.63 12.02
C ASP A 99 -31.93 -20.59 10.68
N GLU A 100 -31.82 -19.48 9.94
CA GLU A 100 -32.24 -19.33 8.54
C GLU A 100 -31.77 -17.93 8.09
N ALA A 101 -31.05 -17.70 7.01
CA ALA A 101 -30.59 -18.57 5.96
C ALA A 101 -29.28 -17.96 5.47
N SER A 102 -28.24 -18.78 5.35
CA SER A 102 -27.21 -18.51 4.33
C SER A 102 -27.95 -18.54 3.00
N SER A 103 -28.25 -17.37 2.45
CA SER A 103 -28.64 -17.26 1.06
C SER A 103 -27.44 -17.71 0.23
N GLU A 104 -27.39 -19.00 -0.05
CA GLU A 104 -26.75 -19.57 -1.23
C GLU A 104 -27.45 -18.96 -2.44
N VAL A 105 -27.07 -17.72 -2.76
CA VAL A 105 -27.17 -17.22 -4.13
C VAL A 105 -26.24 -18.10 -4.94
N GLU A 106 -26.83 -18.87 -5.84
CA GLU A 106 -26.14 -19.70 -6.83
C GLU A 106 -24.91 -18.95 -7.36
N ASP A 107 -23.74 -19.61 -7.29
CA ASP A 107 -22.45 -19.09 -7.73
C ASP A 107 -22.52 -18.69 -9.22
N GLU A 108 -22.99 -17.47 -9.50
CA GLU A 108 -22.52 -16.70 -10.65
C GLU A 108 -21.00 -16.77 -10.58
N GLU A 109 -20.36 -17.35 -11.60
CA GLU A 109 -18.92 -17.54 -11.69
C GLU A 109 -18.23 -16.20 -11.32
N LYS A 110 -17.86 -16.05 -10.05
CA LYS A 110 -17.45 -14.77 -9.50
C LYS A 110 -16.12 -14.45 -10.14
N VAL A 111 -16.16 -13.56 -11.12
CA VAL A 111 -14.97 -13.17 -11.89
C VAL A 111 -13.94 -12.63 -10.91
N ASP A 112 -12.82 -13.35 -10.80
CA ASP A 112 -11.70 -12.97 -9.96
C ASP A 112 -10.85 -11.91 -10.66
N TYR A 113 -11.21 -10.65 -10.48
CA TYR A 113 -10.53 -9.52 -11.12
C TYR A 113 -9.09 -9.34 -10.59
N PHE A 114 -8.85 -9.68 -9.33
CA PHE A 114 -7.58 -9.40 -8.64
C PHE A 114 -6.74 -10.65 -8.36
N GLY A 115 -7.11 -11.81 -8.91
CA GLY A 115 -6.40 -13.07 -8.73
C GLY A 115 -4.93 -13.03 -9.10
N PHE A 116 -4.56 -12.18 -10.05
CA PHE A 116 -3.15 -11.98 -10.44
C PHE A 116 -2.32 -11.34 -9.32
N ILE A 117 -2.91 -10.49 -8.47
CA ILE A 117 -2.22 -9.85 -7.34
C ILE A 117 -1.76 -10.93 -6.36
N ARG A 118 -2.64 -11.89 -6.05
CA ARG A 118 -2.32 -13.01 -5.15
C ARG A 118 -1.19 -13.92 -5.64
N ARG A 119 -0.91 -13.91 -6.95
CA ARG A 119 0.20 -14.68 -7.55
C ARG A 119 1.54 -13.96 -7.44
N LEU A 120 1.55 -12.67 -7.09
CA LEU A 120 2.78 -11.91 -6.90
C LEU A 120 3.37 -12.19 -5.51
N PRO A 121 4.69 -12.11 -5.33
CA PRO A 121 5.30 -12.06 -4.00
C PRO A 121 4.75 -10.91 -3.14
N LEU A 122 4.64 -11.12 -1.82
CA LEU A 122 4.00 -10.17 -0.89
C LEU A 122 4.55 -8.74 -0.99
N ASN A 123 5.87 -8.57 -1.13
CA ASN A 123 6.51 -7.26 -1.30
C ASN A 123 6.02 -6.52 -2.57
N LYS A 124 5.78 -7.26 -3.66
CA LYS A 124 5.24 -6.71 -4.91
C LYS A 124 3.75 -6.42 -4.82
N GLN A 125 3.00 -7.23 -4.07
CA GLN A 125 1.60 -6.93 -3.76
C GLN A 125 1.50 -5.59 -3.02
N VAL A 126 2.23 -5.46 -1.91
CA VAL A 126 2.26 -4.24 -1.09
C VAL A 126 2.68 -3.03 -1.92
N ALA A 127 3.72 -3.15 -2.75
CA ALA A 127 4.17 -2.08 -3.62
C ALA A 127 3.14 -1.65 -4.68
N LEU A 128 2.23 -2.53 -5.12
CA LEU A 128 1.12 -2.17 -6.00
C LEU A 128 -0.01 -1.48 -5.25
N ILE A 129 -0.41 -2.07 -4.12
CA ILE A 129 -1.50 -1.56 -3.30
C ILE A 129 -1.17 -0.16 -2.78
N GLN A 130 0.06 0.09 -2.35
CA GLN A 130 0.48 1.41 -1.86
C GLN A 130 0.42 2.50 -2.95
N LYS A 131 0.50 2.15 -4.24
CA LYS A 131 0.46 3.12 -5.34
C LYS A 131 -0.94 3.59 -5.70
N ILE A 132 -1.98 2.93 -5.19
CA ILE A 132 -3.36 3.28 -5.48
C ILE A 132 -4.04 3.94 -4.27
N PRO A 133 -5.00 4.86 -4.49
CA PRO A 133 -5.79 5.47 -3.43
C PRO A 133 -6.48 4.46 -2.49
N PRO A 134 -6.69 4.81 -1.19
CA PRO A 134 -7.30 3.92 -0.18
C PRO A 134 -8.63 3.29 -0.60
N GLN A 135 -9.50 4.03 -1.29
CA GLN A 135 -10.76 3.52 -1.83
C GLN A 135 -10.56 2.35 -2.81
N TYR A 136 -9.52 2.40 -3.64
CA TYR A 136 -9.20 1.33 -4.59
C TYR A 136 -8.46 0.18 -3.90
N GLN A 137 -7.67 0.46 -2.86
CA GLN A 137 -7.09 -0.60 -2.01
C GLN A 137 -8.22 -1.43 -1.37
N ALA A 138 -9.22 -0.74 -0.84
CA ALA A 138 -10.40 -1.37 -0.25
C ALA A 138 -11.20 -2.19 -1.30
N MET A 139 -11.36 -1.69 -2.53
CA MET A 139 -11.96 -2.47 -3.63
C MET A 139 -11.21 -3.77 -3.91
N VAL A 140 -9.87 -3.74 -3.92
CA VAL A 140 -9.06 -4.96 -4.08
C VAL A 140 -9.29 -5.92 -2.91
N PHE A 141 -9.33 -5.41 -1.69
CA PHE A 141 -9.55 -6.21 -0.48
C PHE A 141 -10.90 -6.92 -0.46
N THR A 142 -11.95 -6.42 -1.15
CA THR A 142 -13.25 -7.12 -1.23
C THR A 142 -13.19 -8.51 -1.87
N GLN A 143 -12.15 -8.82 -2.65
CA GLN A 143 -11.95 -10.12 -3.29
C GLN A 143 -10.76 -10.90 -2.73
N MET A 144 -10.16 -10.42 -1.64
CA MET A 144 -9.07 -11.09 -0.95
C MET A 144 -9.56 -11.70 0.36
N ASN A 145 -8.89 -12.76 0.81
CA ASN A 145 -9.22 -13.36 2.11
C ASN A 145 -8.62 -12.51 3.24
N SER A 146 -9.14 -12.69 4.46
CA SER A 146 -8.72 -11.90 5.62
C SER A 146 -7.25 -12.10 6.00
N GLU A 147 -6.67 -13.26 5.73
CA GLU A 147 -5.26 -13.56 6.01
C GLU A 147 -4.33 -12.75 5.09
N ASP A 148 -4.58 -12.78 3.78
CA ASP A 148 -3.82 -12.00 2.80
C ASP A 148 -3.93 -10.49 3.08
N ILE A 149 -5.13 -10.02 3.44
CA ILE A 149 -5.36 -8.62 3.81
C ILE A 149 -4.56 -8.26 5.08
N SER A 150 -4.59 -9.09 6.11
CA SER A 150 -3.84 -8.88 7.35
C SER A 150 -2.34 -8.76 7.07
N GLN A 151 -1.78 -9.67 6.27
CA GLN A 151 -0.37 -9.66 5.90
C GLN A 151 0.02 -8.39 5.12
N MET A 152 -0.83 -7.93 4.18
CA MET A 152 -0.59 -6.67 3.47
C MET A 152 -0.67 -5.46 4.41
N LEU A 153 -1.69 -5.37 5.26
CA LEU A 153 -1.85 -4.26 6.21
C LEU A 153 -0.70 -4.17 7.21
N GLN A 154 -0.06 -5.29 7.57
CA GLN A 154 1.13 -5.30 8.41
C GLN A 154 2.34 -4.63 7.75
N GLN A 155 2.43 -4.68 6.41
CA GLN A 155 3.54 -4.12 5.65
C GLN A 155 3.27 -2.69 5.13
N LEU A 156 2.02 -2.25 5.11
CA LEU A 156 1.67 -0.87 4.76
C LEU A 156 2.03 0.10 5.89
N PRO A 157 2.34 1.37 5.57
CA PRO A 157 2.41 2.43 6.57
C PRO A 157 1.11 2.51 7.39
N LYS A 158 1.23 2.73 8.71
CA LYS A 158 0.07 2.62 9.62
C LYS A 158 -1.10 3.56 9.25
N LEU A 159 -0.79 4.75 8.74
CA LEU A 159 -1.81 5.70 8.29
C LEU A 159 -2.53 5.21 7.02
N ASP A 160 -1.79 4.65 6.07
CA ASP A 160 -2.34 4.10 4.83
C ASP A 160 -3.20 2.86 5.13
N ALA A 161 -2.73 1.99 6.03
CA ALA A 161 -3.48 0.83 6.50
C ALA A 161 -4.81 1.23 7.15
N LEU A 162 -4.80 2.26 8.02
CA LEU A 162 -6.01 2.79 8.63
C LEU A 162 -6.98 3.35 7.58
N ALA A 163 -6.48 4.13 6.62
CA ALA A 163 -7.30 4.69 5.55
C ALA A 163 -7.97 3.59 4.71
N ALA A 164 -7.21 2.54 4.35
CA ALA A 164 -7.75 1.40 3.60
C ALA A 164 -8.85 0.65 4.36
N VAL A 165 -8.66 0.43 5.66
CA VAL A 165 -9.65 -0.25 6.52
C VAL A 165 -10.90 0.61 6.70
N LEU A 166 -10.77 1.92 6.86
CA LEU A 166 -11.94 2.81 6.93
C LEU A 166 -12.69 2.85 5.59
N SER A 167 -11.97 2.88 4.47
CA SER A 167 -12.57 2.84 3.15
C SER A 167 -13.35 1.55 2.89
N LEU A 168 -12.97 0.41 3.47
CA LEU A 168 -13.71 -0.86 3.34
C LEU A 168 -15.18 -0.76 3.74
N LYS A 169 -15.50 0.09 4.73
CA LYS A 169 -16.89 0.32 5.16
C LYS A 169 -17.76 0.93 4.05
N GLU A 170 -17.14 1.69 3.15
CA GLU A 170 -17.81 2.53 2.16
C GLU A 170 -17.65 1.98 0.73
N VAL A 171 -17.08 0.78 0.56
CA VAL A 171 -16.85 0.21 -0.78
C VAL A 171 -18.17 -0.28 -1.37
N GLU A 172 -18.66 0.49 -2.34
CA GLU A 172 -19.59 0.02 -3.35
C GLU A 172 -18.86 0.03 -4.70
N ALA A 173 -18.67 -1.14 -5.30
CA ALA A 173 -17.95 -1.29 -6.57
C ALA A 173 -18.81 -2.08 -7.56
N SER A 174 -19.07 -1.46 -8.72
CA SER A 174 -19.68 -2.15 -9.85
C SER A 174 -18.68 -3.07 -10.56
N PRO A 175 -19.13 -4.14 -11.25
CA PRO A 175 -18.25 -5.03 -12.01
C PRO A 175 -17.34 -4.30 -13.01
N SER A 176 -17.83 -3.24 -13.66
CA SER A 176 -17.05 -2.45 -14.61
C SER A 176 -15.93 -1.65 -13.95
N GLN A 177 -16.12 -1.17 -12.72
CA GLN A 177 -15.07 -0.50 -11.94
C GLN A 177 -13.99 -1.48 -11.50
N LEU A 178 -14.38 -2.69 -11.09
CA LEU A 178 -13.45 -3.76 -10.73
C LEU A 178 -12.61 -4.18 -11.93
N GLU A 179 -13.23 -4.33 -13.11
CA GLU A 179 -12.54 -4.64 -14.36
C GLU A 179 -11.52 -3.55 -14.73
N GLN A 180 -11.94 -2.28 -14.75
CA GLN A 180 -11.05 -1.16 -15.08
C GLN A 180 -9.88 -1.05 -14.11
N LEU A 181 -10.12 -1.24 -12.80
CA LEU A 181 -9.07 -1.23 -11.80
C LEU A 181 -8.11 -2.41 -12.01
N SER A 182 -8.63 -3.59 -12.33
CA SER A 182 -7.81 -4.78 -12.59
C SER A 182 -6.86 -4.57 -13.77
N GLU A 183 -7.33 -4.00 -14.89
CA GLU A 183 -6.50 -3.76 -16.06
C GLU A 183 -5.40 -2.73 -15.78
N LYS A 184 -5.72 -1.65 -15.05
CA LYS A 184 -4.72 -0.68 -14.59
C LYS A 184 -3.67 -1.32 -13.67
N LEU A 185 -4.10 -2.17 -12.76
CA LEU A 185 -3.19 -2.85 -11.83
C LEU A 185 -2.36 -3.94 -12.52
N LYS A 186 -2.88 -4.63 -13.54
CA LYS A 186 -2.10 -5.55 -14.38
C LYS A 186 -0.98 -4.81 -15.11
N ASP A 187 -1.29 -3.69 -15.77
CA ASP A 187 -0.28 -2.85 -16.43
C ASP A 187 0.75 -2.30 -15.43
N ALA A 188 0.31 -1.82 -14.26
CA ALA A 188 1.21 -1.38 -13.19
C ALA A 188 2.09 -2.51 -12.66
N SER A 189 1.55 -3.73 -12.54
CA SER A 189 2.29 -4.91 -12.09
C SER A 189 3.40 -5.32 -13.05
N ALA A 190 3.16 -5.22 -14.35
CA ALA A 190 4.16 -5.50 -15.38
C ALA A 190 5.34 -4.51 -15.35
N LYS A 191 5.10 -3.30 -14.84
CA LYS A 191 6.10 -2.23 -14.69
C LYS A 191 6.81 -2.23 -13.34
N LEU A 192 6.45 -3.15 -12.43
CA LEU A 192 7.18 -3.25 -11.17
C LEU A 192 8.65 -3.60 -11.42
N PRO A 193 9.57 -3.02 -10.64
CA PRO A 193 10.96 -3.43 -10.69
C PRO A 193 11.05 -4.93 -10.41
N VAL A 194 11.90 -5.61 -11.17
CA VAL A 194 12.29 -6.97 -10.85
C VAL A 194 13.26 -6.88 -9.68
N ASP A 195 12.88 -7.44 -8.53
CA ASP A 195 13.79 -7.60 -7.41
C ASP A 195 14.92 -8.52 -7.86
N PHE A 196 16.08 -7.93 -8.14
CA PHE A 196 17.29 -8.64 -8.45
C PHE A 196 18.21 -8.57 -7.24
N ASP A 197 18.47 -9.72 -6.63
CA ASP A 197 19.41 -9.83 -5.53
C ASP A 197 20.86 -9.74 -6.05
N GLY A 198 21.28 -8.51 -6.35
CA GLY A 198 22.63 -8.24 -6.81
C GLY A 198 23.68 -8.61 -5.76
N MET A 199 23.37 -8.42 -4.48
CA MET A 199 24.30 -8.74 -3.39
C MET A 199 24.48 -10.24 -3.18
N GLY A 200 23.41 -11.02 -3.24
CA GLY A 200 23.49 -12.49 -3.22
C GLY A 200 24.34 -13.02 -4.36
N ARG A 201 24.10 -12.54 -5.59
CA ARG A 201 24.94 -12.93 -6.75
C ARG A 201 26.40 -12.50 -6.61
N ILE A 202 26.67 -11.32 -6.04
CA ILE A 202 28.05 -10.89 -5.74
C ILE A 202 28.68 -11.85 -4.72
N GLY A 203 27.94 -12.29 -3.71
CA GLY A 203 28.35 -13.32 -2.76
C GLY A 203 28.73 -14.63 -3.45
N GLU A 204 27.84 -15.16 -4.31
CA GLU A 204 28.10 -16.38 -5.10
C GLU A 204 29.35 -16.26 -5.97
N ILE A 205 29.53 -15.14 -6.68
CA ILE A 205 30.71 -14.88 -7.50
C ILE A 205 31.98 -14.85 -6.62
N SER A 206 31.93 -14.15 -5.48
CA SER A 206 33.07 -14.06 -4.58
C SER A 206 33.48 -15.41 -4.00
N GLY A 207 32.51 -16.29 -3.73
CA GLY A 207 32.76 -17.65 -3.24
C GLY A 207 33.33 -18.60 -4.28
N GLN A 208 33.28 -18.26 -5.57
CA GLN A 208 33.88 -19.05 -6.67
C GLN A 208 35.30 -18.60 -7.03
N LEU A 209 35.76 -17.48 -6.47
CA LEU A 209 37.09 -16.91 -6.72
C LEU A 209 37.99 -17.12 -5.50
N ASP A 210 39.30 -17.25 -5.75
CA ASP A 210 40.28 -17.17 -4.67
C ASP A 210 40.29 -15.77 -4.05
N SER A 211 40.58 -15.71 -2.76
CA SER A 211 40.54 -14.47 -1.97
C SER A 211 41.40 -13.36 -2.58
N LYS A 212 42.59 -13.72 -3.07
CA LYS A 212 43.53 -12.78 -3.67
C LYS A 212 42.99 -12.17 -4.97
N THR A 213 42.42 -12.99 -5.86
CA THR A 213 41.80 -12.51 -7.10
C THR A 213 40.60 -11.62 -6.79
N TRP A 214 39.77 -11.99 -5.82
CA TRP A 214 38.62 -11.18 -5.41
C TRP A 214 39.05 -9.81 -4.85
N ASP A 215 40.04 -9.78 -3.96
CA ASP A 215 40.56 -8.54 -3.39
C ASP A 215 41.16 -7.63 -4.48
N GLN A 216 41.91 -8.20 -5.42
CA GLN A 216 42.45 -7.44 -6.56
C GLN A 216 41.36 -6.81 -7.42
N ILE A 217 40.24 -7.51 -7.64
CA ILE A 217 39.07 -6.96 -8.36
C ILE A 217 38.51 -5.76 -7.60
N LEU A 218 38.32 -5.88 -6.28
CA LEU A 218 37.76 -4.79 -5.46
C LEU A 218 38.73 -3.60 -5.33
N GLU A 219 40.03 -3.85 -5.27
CA GLU A 219 41.09 -2.82 -5.18
C GLU A 219 41.27 -2.04 -6.47
N SER A 220 40.93 -2.63 -7.63
CA SER A 220 41.04 -1.99 -8.95
C SER A 220 40.15 -0.74 -9.16
N HIS A 221 39.37 -0.36 -8.14
CA HIS A 221 38.47 0.78 -8.17
C HIS A 221 39.14 2.13 -8.51
N ASP A 222 40.44 2.29 -8.19
CA ASP A 222 41.20 3.50 -8.53
C ASP A 222 41.31 3.72 -10.05
N GLY A 223 41.34 2.63 -10.83
CA GLY A 223 41.31 2.66 -12.29
C GLY A 223 39.91 2.90 -12.88
N LEU A 224 38.86 2.80 -12.06
CA LEU A 224 37.47 2.94 -12.51
C LEU A 224 37.14 4.39 -12.87
N ALA A 225 37.74 5.38 -12.20
CA ALA A 225 37.51 6.79 -12.49
C ALA A 225 37.92 7.17 -13.93
N THR A 226 38.95 6.53 -14.49
CA THR A 226 39.42 6.77 -15.85
C THR A 226 38.55 6.10 -16.92
N ARG A 227 37.94 4.95 -16.61
CA ARG A 227 37.17 4.14 -17.58
C ARG A 227 35.66 4.31 -17.47
N ASN A 228 35.16 4.58 -16.26
CA ASN A 228 33.75 4.76 -15.97
C ASN A 228 33.56 5.72 -14.76
N PRO A 229 33.60 7.03 -14.98
CA PRO A 229 33.51 8.02 -13.91
C PRO A 229 32.15 8.00 -13.16
N GLU A 230 31.06 7.64 -13.84
CA GLU A 230 29.73 7.53 -13.21
C GLU A 230 29.68 6.41 -12.15
N LEU A 231 30.29 5.26 -12.45
CA LEU A 231 30.40 4.17 -11.48
C LEU A 231 31.39 4.50 -10.37
N ALA A 232 32.49 5.20 -10.66
CA ALA A 232 33.49 5.57 -9.67
C ALA A 232 32.91 6.43 -8.52
N GLY A 233 32.00 7.35 -8.83
CA GLY A 233 31.32 8.17 -7.82
C GLY A 233 30.44 7.37 -6.85
N LYS A 234 29.92 6.21 -7.28
CA LYS A 234 29.07 5.32 -6.48
C LYS A 234 29.86 4.18 -5.82
N ALA A 235 31.01 3.83 -6.39
CA ALA A 235 31.80 2.66 -6.04
C ALA A 235 32.25 2.65 -4.58
N LYS A 236 32.66 3.79 -4.00
CA LYS A 236 33.23 3.80 -2.63
C LYS A 236 32.25 3.28 -1.56
N LYS A 237 30.96 3.63 -1.66
CA LYS A 237 29.93 3.14 -0.72
C LYS A 237 29.59 1.67 -1.00
N SER A 238 29.41 1.32 -2.27
CA SER A 238 29.06 -0.04 -2.68
C SER A 238 30.18 -1.06 -2.41
N LEU A 239 31.45 -0.69 -2.56
CA LEU A 239 32.59 -1.58 -2.30
C LEU A 239 32.69 -1.99 -0.83
N ASN A 240 32.39 -1.08 0.10
CA ASN A 240 32.36 -1.41 1.52
C ASN A 240 31.24 -2.39 1.83
N GLU A 241 30.05 -2.20 1.24
CA GLU A 241 28.93 -3.12 1.39
C GLU A 241 29.24 -4.50 0.80
N ILE A 242 29.83 -4.54 -0.40
CA ILE A 242 30.29 -5.76 -1.05
C ILE A 242 31.29 -6.50 -0.17
N ARG A 243 32.35 -5.82 0.31
CA ARG A 243 33.37 -6.44 1.17
C ARG A 243 32.78 -7.01 2.47
N SER A 244 31.78 -6.34 3.05
CA SER A 244 31.15 -6.80 4.29
C SER A 244 30.26 -8.04 4.13
N ARG A 245 29.77 -8.31 2.91
CA ARG A 245 28.81 -9.39 2.61
C ARG A 245 29.39 -10.50 1.74
N SER A 246 30.50 -10.24 1.05
CA SER A 246 31.23 -11.25 0.29
C SER A 246 31.98 -12.18 1.24
N ILE A 247 31.86 -13.48 0.97
CA ILE A 247 32.67 -14.52 1.62
C ILE A 247 33.43 -15.21 0.49
N SER A 248 34.76 -15.07 0.47
CA SER A 248 35.61 -15.72 -0.52
C SER A 248 35.78 -17.21 -0.22
N PHE A 249 36.14 -17.98 -1.25
CA PHE A 249 36.38 -19.43 -1.15
C PHE A 249 37.32 -19.80 0.02
N ASP A 250 38.42 -19.05 0.18
CA ASP A 250 39.41 -19.33 1.23
C ASP A 250 38.89 -19.02 2.65
N ASN A 251 38.00 -18.02 2.79
CA ASN A 251 37.36 -17.68 4.07
C ASN A 251 36.29 -18.70 4.48
N LEU A 252 35.69 -19.43 3.52
CA LEU A 252 34.78 -20.54 3.83
C LEU A 252 35.54 -21.74 4.41
N HIS A 253 36.80 -21.95 4.00
CA HIS A 253 37.64 -23.05 4.47
C HIS A 253 38.44 -22.75 5.75
N GLN A 254 38.53 -21.48 6.17
CA GLN A 254 39.17 -21.05 7.43
C GLN A 254 38.17 -20.90 8.60
N ARG A 255 36.91 -21.29 8.42
CA ARG A 255 36.00 -21.49 9.55
C ARG A 255 36.44 -22.72 10.32
N ASP A 256 37.32 -22.50 11.30
CA ASP A 256 37.73 -23.45 12.35
C ASP A 256 36.55 -23.94 13.21
N ASP A 257 35.33 -23.46 12.96
CA ASP A 257 34.09 -23.79 13.66
C ASP A 257 33.32 -25.00 13.11
N VAL A 258 33.92 -25.84 12.24
CA VAL A 258 33.51 -27.25 12.20
C VAL A 258 34.08 -27.92 13.44
N ASN A 259 33.32 -27.87 14.54
CA ASN A 259 33.63 -28.59 15.76
C ASN A 259 33.74 -30.10 15.46
N VAL A 260 34.96 -30.58 15.28
CA VAL A 260 35.26 -31.99 15.00
C VAL A 260 34.82 -32.90 16.18
N GLU A 261 34.58 -32.34 17.37
CA GLU A 261 34.00 -33.07 18.51
C GLU A 261 32.52 -33.43 18.32
N MET A 262 31.78 -32.81 17.40
CA MET A 262 30.40 -33.21 17.10
C MET A 262 30.30 -34.44 16.17
N ILE A 263 31.43 -34.96 15.69
CA ILE A 263 31.52 -36.11 14.77
C ILE A 263 32.23 -37.31 15.43
N SER A 264 32.34 -37.36 16.76
CA SER A 264 32.85 -38.53 17.51
C SER A 264 31.78 -39.15 18.41
#